data_AF-A0A9D1EED2-F1
#
_entry.id   AF-A0A9D1EED2-F1
#
_cell.length_a   1.000
_cell.length_b   1.000
_cell.length_c   1.000
_cell.angle_alpha   90.00
_cell.angle_beta   90.00
_cell.angle_gamma   90.00
#
_symmetry.space_group_name_H-M   'P 1'
#
loop_
_entity.id
_entity.type
_entity.pdbx_description
1 polymer ?
#
loop_
_entity_poly.entity_id
_entity_poly.type
_entity_poly.pdbx_seq_one_letter_code
_entity_poly.pdbx_strand_id
1 'polypeptide(L)'
;MSILTKYRVLNFKRLIIVSLFLVGAFLSCFFLSGLYEVTLGFDFNASDIANNPYKMQQTLLEQVKRMDRYTDINMFTTTVFPILVFSTGLFFYREKVGVFPYLFLRKKSQIKEVGKAMFFHSLFSAVSFYLAYIVFMTIGYCYIGPVTGDVPRNLFDGIFGTGFSFQHIYSYYLLEGFYKYFVFSFIYSLFVCCIALLVRRQYLCMVVPICYYFGVNIVIGNNAILGSILLPLQPAYTLGFNGMVYDNPNILTALKPLLPFIPILIFICIGIGYYTKRSERVEF
;
A
#
# COMPACT_ATOMS: atom_id res chain seq x y z
N MET A 1 -2.33 23.76 -17.06
CA MET A 1 -2.48 22.29 -16.98
C MET A 1 -3.29 21.81 -18.18
N SER A 2 -2.82 20.83 -18.96
CA SER A 2 -3.57 20.38 -20.15
C SER A 2 -4.88 19.69 -19.74
N ILE A 3 -5.91 19.72 -20.60
CA ILE A 3 -7.21 19.06 -20.36
C ILE A 3 -7.02 17.57 -20.06
N LEU A 4 -6.07 16.92 -20.73
CA LEU A 4 -5.74 15.51 -20.52
C LEU A 4 -5.15 15.28 -19.11
N THR A 5 -4.27 16.17 -18.65
CA THR A 5 -3.73 16.10 -17.29
C THR A 5 -4.83 16.32 -16.25
N LYS A 6 -5.79 17.22 -16.49
CA LYS A 6 -6.95 17.42 -15.60
C LYS A 6 -7.80 16.15 -15.49
N TYR A 7 -8.06 15.46 -16.60
CA TYR A 7 -8.77 14.18 -16.61
C TYR A 7 -7.99 13.05 -15.91
N ARG A 8 -6.66 13.03 -16.05
CA ARG A 8 -5.79 12.05 -15.36
C ARG A 8 -5.72 12.28 -13.86
N VAL A 9 -5.91 13.51 -13.37
CA VAL A 9 -5.83 13.87 -11.94
C VAL A 9 -7.18 13.77 -11.25
N LEU A 10 -8.19 14.46 -11.77
CA LEU A 10 -9.52 14.60 -11.18
C LEU A 10 -10.47 13.60 -11.83
N ASN A 11 -10.39 12.35 -11.39
CA ASN A 11 -11.31 11.31 -11.79
C ASN A 11 -12.19 10.91 -10.59
N PHE A 12 -13.50 11.08 -10.72
CA PHE A 12 -14.47 10.70 -9.68
C PHE A 12 -14.30 9.24 -9.23
N LYS A 13 -13.95 8.34 -10.16
CA LYS A 13 -13.68 6.93 -9.84
C LYS A 13 -12.45 6.75 -8.96
N ARG A 14 -11.43 7.59 -9.10
CA ARG A 14 -10.27 7.57 -8.20
C ARG A 14 -10.66 8.04 -6.81
N LEU A 15 -11.48 9.08 -6.71
CA LEU A 15 -12.01 9.53 -5.42
C LEU A 15 -12.80 8.42 -4.71
N ILE A 16 -13.61 7.66 -5.45
CA ILE A 16 -14.31 6.49 -4.90
C ILE A 16 -13.31 5.46 -4.36
N ILE A 17 -12.30 5.07 -5.16
CA ILE A 17 -11.29 4.07 -4.73
C ILE A 17 -10.53 4.53 -3.48
N VAL A 18 -10.14 5.80 -3.42
CA VAL A 18 -9.43 6.39 -2.27
C VAL A 18 -10.34 6.48 -1.05
N SER A 19 -11.61 6.81 -1.25
CA SER A 19 -12.61 6.84 -0.17
C SER A 19 -12.87 5.44 0.39
N LEU A 20 -12.95 4.42 -0.48
CA LEU A 20 -13.06 3.02 -0.07
C LEU A 20 -11.84 2.56 0.73
N PHE A 21 -10.64 3.01 0.35
CA PHE A 21 -9.44 2.78 1.15
C PHE A 21 -9.55 3.40 2.54
N LEU A 22 -9.96 4.66 2.63
CA LEU A 22 -10.05 5.39 3.90
C LEU A 22 -11.12 4.78 4.82
N VAL A 23 -12.33 4.51 4.29
CA VAL A 23 -13.40 3.82 5.03
C VAL A 23 -12.95 2.43 5.47
N GLY A 24 -12.30 1.68 4.57
CA GLY A 24 -11.77 0.35 4.89
C GLY A 24 -10.70 0.39 5.98
N ALA A 25 -9.82 1.39 5.98
CA ALA A 25 -8.82 1.58 7.03
C ALA A 25 -9.47 1.87 8.40
N PHE A 26 -10.48 2.74 8.45
CA PHE A 26 -11.22 3.02 9.69
C PHE A 26 -11.99 1.80 10.19
N LEU A 27 -12.69 1.09 9.32
CA LEU A 27 -13.40 -0.15 9.68
C LEU A 27 -12.43 -1.22 10.17
N SER A 28 -11.32 -1.42 9.45
CA SER A 28 -10.29 -2.38 9.84
C SER A 28 -9.69 -2.03 11.20
N CYS A 29 -9.41 -0.74 11.45
CA CYS A 29 -8.93 -0.30 12.76
C CYS A 29 -9.98 -0.57 13.83
N PHE A 30 -11.25 -0.21 13.61
CA PHE A 30 -12.32 -0.40 14.57
C PHE A 30 -12.49 -1.86 15.01
N PHE A 31 -12.43 -2.81 14.06
CA PHE A 31 -12.59 -4.24 14.37
C PHE A 31 -11.29 -4.91 14.86
N LEU A 32 -10.12 -4.60 14.27
CA LEU A 32 -8.87 -5.32 14.57
C LEU A 32 -8.10 -4.77 15.77
N SER A 33 -8.27 -3.49 16.11
CA SER A 33 -7.54 -2.89 17.25
C SER A 33 -8.07 -3.34 18.62
N GLY A 34 -9.25 -3.99 18.67
CA GLY A 34 -9.99 -4.30 19.88
C GLY A 34 -10.94 -3.17 20.34
N LEU A 35 -11.06 -2.07 19.58
CA LEU A 35 -11.98 -0.98 19.90
C LEU A 35 -13.45 -1.45 19.92
N TYR A 36 -13.86 -2.28 18.96
CA TYR A 36 -15.20 -2.87 18.94
C TYR A 36 -15.51 -3.65 20.23
N GLU A 37 -14.61 -4.53 20.65
CA GLU A 37 -14.77 -5.40 21.82
C GLU A 37 -14.92 -4.58 23.11
N VAL A 38 -14.14 -3.51 23.25
CA VAL A 38 -14.17 -2.67 24.46
C VAL A 38 -15.32 -1.66 24.45
N THR A 39 -15.83 -1.26 23.28
CA THR A 39 -16.89 -0.22 23.19
C THR A 39 -18.29 -0.79 23.04
N LEU A 40 -18.53 -1.66 22.05
CA LEU A 40 -19.85 -2.19 21.71
C LEU A 40 -20.03 -3.65 22.13
N GLY A 41 -18.95 -4.43 22.15
CA GLY A 41 -18.97 -5.86 22.49
C GLY A 41 -18.69 -6.16 23.97
N PHE A 42 -18.58 -5.13 24.82
CA PHE A 42 -18.15 -5.31 26.20
C PHE A 42 -19.27 -5.95 27.04
N ASP A 43 -18.98 -7.13 27.61
CA ASP A 43 -19.93 -7.83 28.45
C ASP A 43 -19.88 -7.28 29.89
N PHE A 44 -20.85 -6.43 30.21
CA PHE A 44 -21.01 -5.86 31.54
C PHE A 44 -21.43 -6.88 32.61
N ASN A 45 -21.89 -8.07 32.20
CA ASN A 45 -22.41 -9.11 33.10
C ASN A 45 -21.39 -10.22 33.38
N ALA A 46 -20.16 -10.10 32.86
CA ALA A 46 -19.14 -11.12 33.03
C ALA A 46 -18.72 -11.26 34.51
N SER A 47 -18.60 -12.52 34.97
CA SER A 47 -18.40 -12.87 36.39
C SER A 47 -17.07 -12.37 36.98
N ASP A 48 -16.09 -12.13 36.11
CA ASP A 48 -14.75 -11.61 36.38
C ASP A 48 -14.69 -10.08 36.54
N ILE A 49 -15.78 -9.38 36.20
CA ILE A 49 -15.87 -7.91 36.17
C ILE A 49 -16.76 -7.34 37.31
N ALA A 50 -17.36 -8.24 38.11
CA ALA A 50 -18.49 -8.01 39.02
C ALA A 50 -18.41 -6.82 40.00
N ASN A 51 -17.22 -6.31 40.33
CA ASN A 51 -17.06 -5.25 41.33
C ASN A 51 -17.04 -3.82 40.76
N ASN A 52 -16.63 -3.60 39.49
CA ASN A 52 -16.66 -2.26 38.86
C ASN A 52 -16.48 -2.30 37.33
N PRO A 53 -17.55 -2.59 36.56
CA PRO A 53 -17.44 -2.84 35.12
C PRO A 53 -17.04 -1.62 34.30
N TYR A 54 -17.50 -0.44 34.68
CA TYR A 54 -17.14 0.81 34.00
C TYR A 54 -15.65 1.16 34.16
N LYS A 55 -15.08 0.90 35.35
CA LYS A 55 -13.65 1.12 35.59
C LYS A 55 -12.79 0.14 34.77
N MET A 56 -13.21 -1.13 34.71
CA MET A 56 -12.52 -2.13 33.89
C MET A 56 -12.57 -1.78 32.40
N GLN A 57 -13.74 -1.37 31.89
CA GLN A 57 -13.90 -0.92 30.52
C GLN A 57 -12.98 0.27 30.20
N GLN A 58 -12.87 1.25 31.11
CA GLN A 58 -11.97 2.39 30.93
C GLN A 58 -10.50 1.97 30.90
N THR A 59 -10.06 1.08 31.79
CA THR A 59 -8.68 0.57 31.79
C THR A 59 -8.36 -0.18 30.50
N LEU A 60 -9.27 -1.02 30.01
CA LEU A 60 -9.10 -1.72 28.73
C LEU A 60 -9.09 -0.74 27.55
N LEU A 61 -9.91 0.31 27.60
CA LEU A 61 -9.94 1.34 26.56
C LEU A 61 -8.61 2.10 26.49
N GLU A 62 -8.00 2.41 27.63
CA GLU A 62 -6.66 3.02 27.67
C GLU A 62 -5.57 2.08 27.12
N GLN A 63 -5.69 0.77 27.36
CA GLN A 63 -4.77 -0.21 26.79
C GLN A 63 -4.94 -0.39 25.27
N VAL A 64 -6.17 -0.26 24.77
CA VAL A 64 -6.48 -0.33 23.33
C VAL A 64 -6.09 0.96 22.60
N LYS A 65 -6.17 2.12 23.27
CA LYS A 65 -5.76 3.43 22.76
C LYS A 65 -4.23 3.54 22.66
N ARG A 66 -3.65 2.77 21.76
CA ARG A 66 -2.22 2.82 21.43
C ARG A 66 -2.03 2.93 19.93
N MET A 67 -0.98 3.65 19.57
CA MET A 67 -0.67 3.97 18.18
C MET A 67 -0.30 2.75 17.33
N ASP A 68 0.36 1.78 17.95
CA ASP A 68 0.68 0.50 17.33
C ASP A 68 -0.57 -0.24 16.88
N ARG A 69 -1.58 -0.36 17.75
CA ARG A 69 -2.85 -1.04 17.44
C ARG A 69 -3.69 -0.29 16.43
N TYR A 70 -3.68 1.04 16.48
CA TYR A 70 -4.43 1.86 15.52
C TYR A 70 -3.89 1.73 14.09
N THR A 71 -2.56 1.66 13.97
CA THR A 71 -1.88 1.55 12.68
C THR A 71 -1.72 0.10 12.20
N ASP A 72 -2.03 -0.88 13.06
CA ASP A 72 -2.04 -2.31 12.72
C ASP A 72 -3.31 -2.73 11.98
N ILE A 73 -3.49 -2.16 10.79
CA ILE A 73 -4.52 -2.55 9.83
C ILE A 73 -3.97 -3.54 8.79
N ASN A 74 -2.97 -4.34 9.20
CA ASN A 74 -2.18 -5.21 8.31
C ASN A 74 -3.03 -6.19 7.50
N MET A 75 -4.11 -6.73 8.09
CA MET A 75 -4.99 -7.66 7.37
C MET A 75 -5.69 -6.95 6.20
N PHE A 76 -6.21 -5.75 6.41
CA PHE A 76 -6.81 -4.94 5.34
C PHE A 76 -5.78 -4.50 4.30
N THR A 77 -4.60 -4.07 4.75
CA THR A 77 -3.56 -3.56 3.85
C THR A 77 -2.90 -4.67 3.02
N THR A 78 -2.82 -5.90 3.51
CA THR A 78 -2.24 -7.03 2.76
C THR A 78 -3.26 -7.70 1.84
N THR A 79 -4.56 -7.53 2.08
CA THR A 79 -5.62 -8.22 1.29
C THR A 79 -6.36 -7.27 0.35
N VAL A 80 -6.96 -6.20 0.87
CA VAL A 80 -7.87 -5.33 0.10
C VAL A 80 -7.11 -4.23 -0.61
N PHE A 81 -6.14 -3.61 0.05
CA PHE A 81 -5.40 -2.48 -0.51
C PHE A 81 -4.69 -2.78 -1.86
N PRO A 82 -4.04 -3.94 -2.09
CA PRO A 82 -3.44 -4.26 -3.38
C PRO A 82 -4.48 -4.28 -4.50
N ILE A 83 -5.68 -4.79 -4.23
CA ILE A 83 -6.80 -4.83 -5.20
C ILE A 83 -7.23 -3.40 -5.56
N LEU A 84 -7.32 -2.51 -4.57
CA LEU A 84 -7.61 -1.09 -4.80
C LEU A 84 -6.52 -0.43 -5.65
N VAL A 85 -5.23 -0.70 -5.40
CA VAL A 85 -4.13 -0.20 -6.22
C VAL A 85 -4.25 -0.72 -7.65
N PHE A 86 -4.51 -2.00 -7.87
CA PHE A 86 -4.65 -2.60 -9.20
C PHE A 86 -5.82 -2.02 -9.98
N SER A 87 -6.91 -1.68 -9.29
CA SER A 87 -8.08 -1.04 -9.93
C SER A 87 -7.74 0.32 -10.56
N THR A 88 -6.72 1.02 -10.07
CA THR A 88 -6.29 2.31 -10.65
C THR A 88 -5.70 2.17 -12.05
N GLY A 89 -5.15 0.99 -12.39
CA GLY A 89 -4.65 0.69 -13.74
C GLY A 89 -5.74 0.62 -14.81
N LEU A 90 -7.01 0.48 -14.43
CA LEU A 90 -8.12 0.59 -15.38
C LEU A 90 -8.19 1.98 -16.05
N PHE A 91 -7.74 3.03 -15.37
CA PHE A 91 -7.70 4.37 -15.94
C PHE A 91 -6.69 4.46 -17.09
N PHE A 92 -5.52 3.86 -16.90
CA PHE A 92 -4.51 3.78 -17.95
C PHE A 92 -4.96 2.90 -19.11
N TYR A 93 -5.62 1.76 -18.85
CA TYR A 93 -6.16 0.92 -19.92
C TYR A 93 -7.19 1.66 -20.80
N ARG A 94 -8.09 2.43 -20.19
CA ARG A 94 -9.05 3.27 -20.93
C ARG A 94 -8.35 4.31 -21.80
N GLU A 95 -7.28 4.91 -21.28
CA GLU A 95 -6.48 5.86 -22.05
C GLU A 95 -5.72 5.17 -23.21
N LYS A 96 -5.22 3.96 -22.98
CA LYS A 96 -4.59 3.13 -24.01
C LYS A 96 -5.55 2.84 -25.17
N VAL A 97 -6.78 2.44 -24.90
CA VAL A 97 -7.75 2.10 -25.96
C VAL A 97 -8.31 3.35 -26.63
N GLY A 98 -8.59 4.40 -25.86
CA GLY A 98 -9.27 5.59 -26.36
C GLY A 98 -8.34 6.66 -26.93
N VAL A 99 -7.30 7.07 -26.20
CA VAL A 99 -6.54 8.29 -26.50
C VAL A 99 -5.26 8.00 -27.27
N PHE A 100 -4.58 6.89 -26.94
CA PHE A 100 -3.28 6.58 -27.54
C PHE A 100 -3.29 6.43 -29.07
N PRO A 101 -4.31 5.82 -29.72
CA PRO A 101 -4.36 5.75 -31.18
C PRO A 101 -4.30 7.12 -31.86
N TYR A 102 -4.98 8.13 -31.30
CA TYR A 102 -4.96 9.49 -31.83
C TYR A 102 -3.69 10.27 -31.49
N LEU A 103 -3.09 9.98 -30.33
CA LEU A 103 -1.81 10.58 -29.90
C LEU A 103 -0.64 10.10 -30.77
N PHE A 104 -0.64 8.82 -31.15
CA PHE A 104 0.43 8.21 -31.94
C PHE A 104 0.50 8.76 -33.37
N LEU A 105 -0.64 9.14 -33.96
CA LEU A 105 -0.68 9.81 -35.26
C LEU A 105 -0.03 11.20 -35.27
N ARG A 106 0.08 11.86 -34.10
CA ARG A 106 0.52 13.26 -34.00
C ARG A 106 1.94 13.44 -33.47
N LYS A 107 2.54 12.42 -32.82
CA LYS A 107 3.80 12.58 -32.09
C LYS A 107 4.89 11.62 -32.56
N LYS A 108 6.10 12.17 -32.74
CA LYS A 108 7.30 11.44 -33.19
C LYS A 108 7.83 10.35 -32.25
N SER A 109 7.47 10.36 -30.96
CA SER A 109 7.95 9.36 -29.99
C SER A 109 6.82 8.83 -29.13
N GLN A 110 6.24 7.71 -29.57
CA GLN A 110 5.11 7.04 -28.92
C GLN A 110 5.49 6.53 -27.52
N ILE A 111 6.67 5.94 -27.37
CA ILE A 111 7.17 5.33 -26.11
C ILE A 111 7.35 6.38 -25.02
N LYS A 112 7.90 7.55 -25.35
CA LYS A 112 8.10 8.63 -24.38
C LYS A 112 6.78 9.11 -23.79
N GLU A 113 5.72 9.12 -24.59
CA GLU A 113 4.40 9.58 -24.15
C GLU A 113 3.66 8.51 -23.35
N VAL A 114 3.80 7.24 -23.73
CA VAL A 114 3.32 6.10 -22.94
C VAL A 114 4.00 6.09 -21.57
N GLY A 115 5.34 6.19 -21.53
CA GLY A 115 6.10 6.22 -20.28
C GLY A 115 5.70 7.39 -19.38
N LYS A 116 5.51 8.60 -19.93
CA LYS A 116 4.97 9.74 -19.18
C LYS A 116 3.57 9.44 -18.63
N ALA A 117 2.68 8.85 -19.44
CA ALA A 117 1.33 8.53 -18.99
C ALA A 117 1.36 7.50 -17.84
N MET A 118 2.16 6.44 -17.96
CA MET A 118 2.37 5.44 -16.90
C MET A 118 2.87 6.09 -15.61
N PHE A 119 3.87 6.96 -15.73
CA PHE A 119 4.45 7.68 -14.59
C PHE A 119 3.41 8.57 -13.91
N PHE A 120 2.66 9.39 -14.66
CA PHE A 120 1.64 10.26 -14.07
C PHE A 120 0.52 9.48 -13.41
N HIS A 121 -0.02 8.43 -14.04
CA HIS A 121 -1.07 7.61 -13.42
C HIS A 121 -0.60 6.97 -12.12
N SER A 122 0.65 6.49 -12.09
CA SER A 122 1.22 5.85 -10.91
C SER A 122 1.56 6.83 -9.81
N LEU A 123 2.10 8.00 -10.17
CA LEU A 123 2.39 9.08 -9.23
C LEU A 123 1.11 9.60 -8.57
N PHE A 124 0.06 9.88 -9.35
CA PHE A 124 -1.18 10.39 -8.77
C PHE A 124 -1.88 9.35 -7.91
N SER A 125 -1.81 8.07 -8.27
CA SER A 125 -2.36 7.00 -7.43
C SER A 125 -1.60 6.89 -6.10
N ALA A 126 -0.26 6.90 -6.14
CA ALA A 126 0.59 6.88 -4.96
C ALA A 126 0.37 8.08 -4.02
N VAL A 127 0.36 9.30 -4.58
CA VAL A 127 0.07 10.52 -3.82
C VAL A 127 -1.33 10.45 -3.20
N SER A 128 -2.34 9.98 -3.93
CA SER A 128 -3.72 9.93 -3.42
C SER A 128 -3.86 8.97 -2.24
N PHE A 129 -3.31 7.76 -2.34
CA PHE A 129 -3.37 6.79 -1.23
C PHE A 129 -2.52 7.24 -0.04
N TYR A 130 -1.35 7.83 -0.28
CA TYR A 130 -0.50 8.33 0.80
C TYR A 130 -1.14 9.53 1.53
N LEU A 131 -1.77 10.46 0.81
CA LEU A 131 -2.54 11.54 1.44
C LEU A 131 -3.72 11.01 2.25
N ALA A 132 -4.45 10.00 1.74
CA ALA A 132 -5.52 9.36 2.50
C ALA A 132 -5.00 8.68 3.78
N TYR A 133 -3.83 8.05 3.71
CA TYR A 133 -3.17 7.50 4.89
C TYR A 133 -2.74 8.60 5.88
N ILE A 134 -2.18 9.72 5.41
CA ILE A 134 -1.84 10.84 6.28
C ILE A 134 -3.08 11.32 7.03
N VAL A 135 -4.21 11.51 6.34
CA VAL A 135 -5.48 11.90 6.99
C VAL A 135 -5.90 10.87 8.04
N PHE A 136 -5.89 9.57 7.71
CA PHE A 136 -6.19 8.49 8.66
C PHE A 136 -5.27 8.53 9.89
N MET A 137 -3.97 8.71 9.68
CA MET A 137 -2.96 8.70 10.74
C MET A 137 -3.04 9.95 11.62
N THR A 138 -3.23 11.14 11.03
CA THR A 138 -3.42 12.40 11.77
C THR A 138 -4.67 12.34 12.64
N ILE A 139 -5.78 11.79 12.14
CA ILE A 139 -7.00 11.60 12.94
C ILE A 139 -6.72 10.67 14.13
N GLY A 140 -6.02 9.55 13.89
CA GLY A 140 -5.60 8.63 14.95
C GLY A 140 -4.71 9.32 16.00
N TYR A 141 -3.79 10.17 15.57
CA TYR A 141 -2.86 10.89 16.45
C TYR A 141 -3.56 11.92 17.32
N CYS A 142 -4.53 12.64 16.76
CA CYS A 142 -5.38 13.53 17.54
C CYS A 142 -6.27 12.78 18.55
N TYR A 143 -6.71 11.56 18.23
CA TYR A 143 -7.59 10.78 19.11
C TYR A 143 -6.86 10.05 20.24
N ILE A 144 -5.68 9.50 19.97
CA ILE A 144 -4.90 8.68 20.92
C ILE A 144 -4.01 9.57 21.79
N GLY A 145 -3.48 10.67 21.23
CA GLY A 145 -2.51 11.52 21.89
C GLY A 145 -1.08 10.92 21.91
N PRO A 146 -0.11 11.65 22.46
CA PRO A 146 1.28 11.21 22.58
C PRO A 146 1.39 10.20 23.72
N VAL A 147 1.03 8.93 23.47
CA VAL A 147 1.13 7.89 24.50
C VAL A 147 2.56 7.37 24.58
N THR A 148 3.12 7.47 25.79
CA THR A 148 4.37 6.87 26.26
C THR A 148 4.16 5.38 26.50
N GLY A 149 4.36 4.56 25.47
CA GLY A 149 4.39 3.11 25.61
C GLY A 149 5.55 2.56 24.80
N ASP A 150 6.36 1.70 25.41
CA ASP A 150 7.48 1.02 24.74
C ASP A 150 6.93 0.10 23.64
N VAL A 151 6.70 0.64 22.44
CA VAL A 151 6.57 -0.16 21.23
C VAL A 151 7.99 -0.36 20.67
N PRO A 152 8.64 -1.51 20.91
CA PRO A 152 9.96 -1.78 20.35
C PRO A 152 9.80 -1.82 18.84
N ARG A 153 10.12 -0.74 18.15
CA ARG A 153 10.19 -0.68 16.69
C ARG A 153 11.49 0.00 16.34
N ASN A 154 12.36 -0.67 15.60
CA ASN A 154 13.70 -0.13 15.35
C ASN A 154 14.12 -0.26 13.87
N LEU A 155 13.17 -0.51 12.97
CA LEU A 155 13.42 -0.59 11.53
C LEU A 155 14.23 0.59 10.97
N PHE A 156 13.95 1.81 11.46
CA PHE A 156 14.59 3.03 10.98
C PHE A 156 15.72 3.53 11.89
N ASP A 157 16.03 2.82 12.97
CA ASP A 157 17.05 3.24 13.94
C ASP A 157 18.46 3.23 13.33
N GLY A 158 18.71 2.36 12.35
CA GLY A 158 19.97 2.34 11.60
C GLY A 158 20.21 3.56 10.70
N ILE A 159 19.19 4.41 10.48
CA ILE A 159 19.29 5.67 9.71
C ILE A 159 19.23 6.88 10.64
N PHE A 160 18.30 6.87 11.60
CA PHE A 160 17.99 8.03 12.44
C PHE A 160 18.54 7.96 13.86
N GLY A 161 19.20 6.85 14.23
CA GLY A 161 19.69 6.59 15.58
C GLY A 161 18.73 5.75 16.42
N THR A 162 19.26 5.16 17.49
CA THR A 162 18.54 4.26 18.39
C THR A 162 17.37 4.96 19.08
N GLY A 163 16.19 4.35 19.05
CA GLY A 163 15.00 4.86 19.72
C GLY A 163 14.24 5.95 18.94
N PHE A 164 14.47 6.05 17.63
CA PHE A 164 13.77 7.02 16.76
C PHE A 164 12.25 6.84 16.80
N SER A 165 11.77 5.59 16.87
CA SER A 165 10.34 5.29 17.00
C SER A 165 9.71 5.86 18.28
N PHE A 166 10.46 5.92 19.38
CA PHE A 166 10.01 6.45 20.66
C PHE A 166 10.02 7.98 20.68
N GLN A 167 11.11 8.57 20.21
CA GLN A 167 11.31 10.02 20.25
C GLN A 167 10.39 10.74 19.25
N HIS A 168 10.11 10.10 18.11
CA HIS A 168 9.40 10.70 17.00
C HIS A 168 8.32 9.75 16.43
N ILE A 169 7.40 9.30 17.29
CA ILE A 169 6.31 8.36 16.96
C ILE A 169 5.57 8.76 15.67
N TYR A 170 5.13 10.03 15.56
CA TYR A 170 4.38 10.50 14.39
C TYR A 170 5.20 10.37 13.09
N SER A 171 6.46 10.80 13.13
CA SER A 171 7.39 10.74 11.98
C SER A 171 7.71 9.30 11.60
N TYR A 172 7.87 8.41 12.58
CA TYR A 172 8.09 6.99 12.35
C TYR A 172 6.94 6.37 11.53
N TYR A 173 5.69 6.61 11.94
CA TYR A 173 4.52 6.09 11.22
C TYR A 173 4.28 6.75 9.87
N LEU A 174 4.68 8.02 9.68
CA LEU A 174 4.70 8.64 8.36
C LEU A 174 5.68 7.94 7.42
N LEU A 175 6.91 7.68 7.89
CA LEU A 175 7.92 6.98 7.10
C LEU A 175 7.49 5.55 6.78
N GLU A 176 6.99 4.81 7.76
CA GLU A 176 6.44 3.47 7.52
C GLU A 176 5.31 3.50 6.47
N GLY A 177 4.37 4.45 6.61
CA GLY A 177 3.31 4.66 5.65
C GLY A 177 3.79 5.08 4.26
N PHE A 178 4.93 5.75 4.15
CA PHE A 178 5.53 6.08 2.86
C PHE A 178 5.92 4.81 2.09
N TYR A 179 6.59 3.85 2.74
CA TYR A 179 6.90 2.56 2.11
C TYR A 179 5.62 1.80 1.72
N LYS A 180 4.65 1.72 2.65
CA LYS A 180 3.42 0.92 2.48
C LYS A 180 2.44 1.50 1.47
N TYR A 181 2.21 2.80 1.48
CA TYR A 181 1.11 3.40 0.72
C TYR A 181 1.60 4.24 -0.45
N PHE A 182 2.76 4.88 -0.36
CA PHE A 182 3.31 5.64 -1.49
C PHE A 182 4.11 4.73 -2.42
N VAL A 183 5.21 4.13 -1.94
CA VAL A 183 6.14 3.36 -2.77
C VAL A 183 5.47 2.14 -3.37
N PHE A 184 4.74 1.37 -2.55
CA PHE A 184 3.97 0.22 -3.02
C PHE A 184 2.97 0.62 -4.11
N SER A 185 2.11 1.62 -3.87
CA SER A 185 1.11 2.07 -4.85
C SER A 185 1.75 2.53 -6.15
N PHE A 186 2.88 3.23 -6.06
CA PHE A 186 3.60 3.72 -7.22
C PHE A 186 4.10 2.56 -8.10
N ILE A 187 4.85 1.63 -7.49
CA ILE A 187 5.48 0.52 -8.22
C ILE A 187 4.43 -0.46 -8.75
N TYR A 188 3.43 -0.80 -7.95
CA TYR A 188 2.37 -1.70 -8.38
C TYR A 188 1.40 -1.06 -9.39
N SER A 189 1.17 0.26 -9.33
CA SER A 189 0.45 0.95 -10.41
C SER A 189 1.26 0.92 -11.71
N LEU A 190 2.59 1.13 -11.65
CA LEU A 190 3.45 1.00 -12.84
C LEU A 190 3.42 -0.42 -13.41
N PHE A 191 3.45 -1.42 -12.54
CA PHE A 191 3.32 -2.83 -12.92
C PHE A 191 2.00 -3.09 -13.65
N VAL A 192 0.87 -2.62 -13.10
CA VAL A 192 -0.45 -2.78 -13.73
C VAL A 192 -0.49 -2.04 -15.06
N CYS A 193 0.08 -0.84 -15.16
CA CYS A 193 0.19 -0.12 -16.43
C CYS A 193 1.02 -0.91 -17.47
N CYS A 194 2.10 -1.55 -17.04
CA CYS A 194 2.92 -2.40 -17.92
C CYS A 194 2.11 -3.60 -18.42
N ILE A 195 1.41 -4.31 -17.53
CA ILE A 195 0.49 -5.38 -17.91
C ILE A 195 -0.56 -4.87 -18.90
N ALA A 196 -1.16 -3.71 -18.63
CA ALA A 196 -2.15 -3.08 -19.50
C ALA A 196 -1.63 -2.85 -20.92
N LEU A 197 -0.33 -2.58 -21.11
CA LEU A 197 0.30 -2.49 -22.44
C LEU A 197 0.36 -3.85 -23.13
N LEU A 198 0.71 -4.90 -22.40
CA LEU A 198 0.91 -6.26 -22.92
C LEU A 198 -0.41 -6.97 -23.25
N VAL A 199 -1.47 -6.75 -22.44
CA VAL A 199 -2.75 -7.42 -22.64
C VAL A 199 -3.69 -6.67 -23.60
N ARG A 200 -4.53 -7.45 -24.30
CA ARG A 200 -5.58 -6.91 -25.18
C ARG A 200 -6.89 -6.65 -24.45
N ARG A 201 -7.29 -7.51 -23.52
CA ARG A 201 -8.60 -7.45 -22.83
C ARG A 201 -8.49 -6.72 -21.49
N GLN A 202 -9.50 -5.90 -21.16
CA GLN A 202 -9.50 -5.07 -19.95
C GLN A 202 -9.41 -5.89 -18.66
N TYR A 203 -10.15 -7.00 -18.54
CA TYR A 203 -10.17 -7.78 -17.30
C TYR A 203 -8.80 -8.37 -16.94
N LEU A 204 -7.98 -8.71 -17.95
CA LEU A 204 -6.63 -9.25 -17.73
C LEU A 204 -5.69 -8.21 -17.08
N CYS A 205 -5.99 -6.92 -17.23
CA CYS A 205 -5.27 -5.84 -16.54
C CYS A 205 -5.38 -5.96 -15.01
N MET A 206 -6.48 -6.51 -14.49
CA MET A 206 -6.66 -6.70 -13.04
C MET A 206 -6.33 -8.12 -12.61
N VAL A 207 -6.77 -9.13 -13.36
CA VAL A 207 -6.60 -10.55 -12.98
C VAL A 207 -5.12 -10.91 -12.89
N VAL A 208 -4.28 -10.48 -13.84
CA VAL A 208 -2.86 -10.86 -13.85
C VAL A 208 -2.11 -10.31 -12.62
N PRO A 209 -2.21 -9.01 -12.27
CA PRO A 209 -1.61 -8.51 -11.04
C PRO A 209 -2.15 -9.14 -9.75
N ILE A 210 -3.46 -9.43 -9.69
CA ILE A 210 -4.09 -10.12 -8.55
C ILE A 210 -3.50 -11.53 -8.39
N CYS A 211 -3.50 -12.32 -9.46
CA CYS A 211 -2.94 -13.67 -9.46
C CYS A 211 -1.45 -13.67 -9.12
N TYR A 212 -0.68 -12.69 -9.60
CA TYR A 212 0.71 -12.52 -9.22
C TYR A 212 0.86 -12.26 -7.72
N TYR A 213 0.16 -11.24 -7.19
CA TYR A 213 0.29 -10.82 -5.80
C TYR A 213 -0.08 -11.96 -4.83
N PHE A 214 -1.28 -12.53 -4.99
CA PHE A 214 -1.75 -13.60 -4.11
C PHE A 214 -1.05 -14.94 -4.39
N GLY A 215 -0.79 -15.25 -5.66
CA GLY A 215 -0.11 -16.50 -6.03
C GLY A 215 1.29 -16.59 -5.45
N VAL A 216 2.09 -15.51 -5.54
CA VAL A 216 3.43 -15.48 -4.95
C VAL A 216 3.36 -15.55 -3.42
N ASN A 217 2.40 -14.84 -2.80
CA ASN A 217 2.19 -14.93 -1.35
C ASN A 217 1.88 -16.37 -0.90
N ILE A 218 1.01 -17.10 -1.63
CA ILE A 218 0.65 -18.48 -1.31
C ILE A 218 1.84 -19.43 -1.50
N VAL A 219 2.57 -19.30 -2.61
CA VAL A 219 3.70 -20.18 -2.94
C VAL A 219 4.84 -20.03 -1.93
N ILE A 220 5.19 -18.80 -1.55
CA ILE A 220 6.25 -18.54 -0.58
C ILE A 220 5.76 -18.86 0.84
N GLY A 221 4.54 -18.46 1.19
CA GLY A 221 4.00 -18.61 2.55
C GLY A 221 3.73 -20.06 2.96
N ASN A 222 3.33 -20.94 2.03
CA ASN A 222 2.99 -22.34 2.35
C ASN A 222 4.17 -23.31 2.28
N ASN A 223 5.35 -22.87 1.85
CA ASN A 223 6.51 -23.74 1.74
C ASN A 223 7.60 -23.28 2.72
N ALA A 224 7.87 -24.09 3.74
CA ALA A 224 8.81 -23.75 4.81
C ALA A 224 10.24 -23.46 4.30
N ILE A 225 10.68 -24.12 3.24
CA ILE A 225 12.02 -23.95 2.66
C ILE A 225 12.07 -22.65 1.82
N LEU A 226 11.04 -22.40 1.02
CA LEU A 226 10.96 -21.14 0.25
C LEU A 226 10.71 -19.94 1.16
N GLY A 227 9.93 -20.11 2.22
CA GLY A 227 9.66 -19.08 3.21
C GLY A 227 10.92 -18.64 3.95
N SER A 228 11.81 -19.55 4.34
CA SER A 228 13.04 -19.16 5.06
C SER A 228 14.00 -18.32 4.20
N ILE A 229 13.99 -18.49 2.88
CA ILE A 229 14.93 -17.83 1.96
C ILE A 229 14.29 -16.62 1.25
N LEU A 230 13.04 -16.76 0.80
CA LEU A 230 12.38 -15.82 -0.12
C LEU A 230 11.30 -14.97 0.54
N LEU A 231 11.04 -15.10 1.85
CA LEU A 231 10.10 -14.23 2.56
C LEU A 231 10.33 -12.72 2.31
N PRO A 232 11.58 -12.20 2.26
CA PRO A 232 11.80 -10.79 1.96
C PRO A 232 11.41 -10.37 0.53
N LEU A 233 11.20 -11.33 -0.38
CA LEU A 233 10.73 -11.08 -1.75
C LEU A 233 9.21 -11.21 -1.90
N GLN A 234 8.52 -11.61 -0.84
CA GLN A 234 7.07 -11.77 -0.86
C GLN A 234 6.37 -10.42 -1.06
N PRO A 235 5.42 -10.30 -2.00
CA PRO A 235 4.64 -9.07 -2.24
C PRO A 235 4.01 -8.43 -1.01
N ALA A 236 3.50 -9.24 -0.08
CA ALA A 236 2.90 -8.78 1.17
C ALA A 236 3.92 -8.25 2.19
N TYR A 237 5.21 -8.57 2.06
CA TYR A 237 6.24 -8.18 3.02
C TYR A 237 6.32 -6.66 3.19
N THR A 238 6.22 -5.89 2.08
CA THR A 238 6.21 -4.42 2.16
C THR A 238 4.99 -3.85 2.86
N LEU A 239 3.86 -4.57 2.91
CA LEU A 239 2.63 -4.08 3.55
C LEU A 239 2.52 -4.53 5.01
N GLY A 240 3.12 -5.68 5.33
CA GLY A 240 3.00 -6.36 6.62
C GLY A 240 4.16 -6.16 7.60
N PHE A 241 5.18 -5.36 7.31
CA PHE A 241 6.35 -5.21 8.21
C PHE A 241 6.11 -4.40 9.50
N ASN A 242 4.84 -4.12 9.84
CA ASN A 242 4.46 -3.37 11.04
C ASN A 242 5.05 -4.05 12.29
N GLY A 243 5.77 -3.28 13.11
CA GLY A 243 6.31 -3.79 14.38
C GLY A 243 7.53 -4.72 14.26
N MET A 244 8.23 -4.77 13.12
CA MET A 244 9.47 -5.54 13.05
C MET A 244 10.56 -4.96 13.96
N VAL A 245 11.13 -5.84 14.78
CA VAL A 245 12.28 -5.58 15.64
C VAL A 245 13.47 -6.35 15.11
N TYR A 246 14.59 -5.64 14.92
CA TYR A 246 15.85 -6.23 14.52
C TYR A 246 16.85 -6.12 15.66
N ASP A 247 17.55 -7.20 15.98
CA ASP A 247 18.56 -7.18 17.06
C ASP A 247 19.68 -6.17 16.78
N ASN A 248 20.06 -6.00 15.51
CA ASN A 248 21.06 -5.04 15.06
C ASN A 248 20.51 -4.19 13.89
N PRO A 249 19.83 -3.07 14.19
CA PRO A 249 19.24 -2.22 13.17
C PRO A 249 20.32 -1.43 12.41
N ASN A 250 20.47 -1.74 11.11
CA ASN A 250 21.40 -1.08 10.19
C ASN A 250 20.65 -0.46 9.02
N ILE A 251 21.30 0.37 8.19
CA ILE A 251 20.70 0.95 6.98
C ILE A 251 20.05 -0.11 6.08
N LEU A 252 20.67 -1.30 5.96
CA LEU A 252 20.12 -2.41 5.20
C LEU A 252 18.76 -2.91 5.72
N THR A 253 18.53 -2.84 7.03
CA THR A 253 17.24 -3.25 7.62
C THR A 253 16.10 -2.34 7.16
N ALA A 254 16.33 -1.02 7.10
CA ALA A 254 15.38 -0.05 6.58
C ALA A 254 15.07 -0.24 5.08
N LEU A 255 15.99 -0.84 4.32
CA LEU A 255 15.80 -1.14 2.89
C LEU A 255 15.11 -2.48 2.62
N LYS A 256 15.04 -3.41 3.60
CA LYS A 256 14.40 -4.72 3.42
C LYS A 256 12.97 -4.64 2.87
N PRO A 257 12.10 -3.70 3.31
CA PRO A 257 10.75 -3.56 2.74
C PRO A 257 10.71 -3.26 1.23
N LEU A 258 11.82 -2.84 0.61
CA LEU A 258 11.90 -2.56 -0.82
C LEU A 258 12.25 -3.79 -1.67
N LEU A 259 12.75 -4.87 -1.05
CA LEU A 259 13.19 -6.08 -1.77
C LEU A 259 12.10 -6.71 -2.65
N PRO A 260 10.81 -6.78 -2.24
CA PRO A 260 9.75 -7.34 -3.09
C PRO A 260 9.55 -6.62 -4.43
N PHE A 261 10.05 -5.38 -4.55
CA PHE A 261 9.92 -4.60 -5.78
C PHE A 261 10.94 -4.96 -6.86
N ILE A 262 12.06 -5.60 -6.51
CA ILE A 262 13.12 -5.98 -7.47
C ILE A 262 12.56 -6.81 -8.64
N PRO A 263 11.86 -7.95 -8.42
CA PRO A 263 11.33 -8.75 -9.53
C PRO A 263 10.32 -7.98 -10.39
N ILE A 264 9.56 -7.07 -9.78
CA ILE A 264 8.53 -6.27 -10.45
C ILE A 264 9.19 -5.21 -11.34
N LEU A 265 10.22 -4.53 -10.85
CA LEU A 265 10.96 -3.53 -11.64
C LEU A 265 11.65 -4.19 -12.83
N ILE A 266 12.25 -5.38 -12.64
CA ILE A 266 12.81 -6.17 -13.75
C ILE A 266 11.72 -6.49 -14.78
N PHE A 267 10.56 -6.97 -14.33
CA PHE A 267 9.44 -7.26 -15.21
C PHE A 267 8.95 -6.01 -15.97
N ILE A 268 8.85 -4.85 -15.31
CA ILE A 268 8.47 -3.58 -15.93
C ILE A 268 9.46 -3.22 -17.04
N CYS A 269 10.77 -3.30 -16.77
CA CYS A 269 11.81 -3.01 -17.76
C CYS A 269 11.71 -3.95 -18.99
N ILE A 270 11.55 -5.25 -18.76
CA ILE A 270 11.41 -6.25 -19.83
C ILE A 270 10.11 -6.01 -20.61
N GLY A 271 8.99 -5.76 -19.93
CA GLY A 271 7.69 -5.55 -20.55
C GLY A 271 7.65 -4.29 -21.42
N ILE A 272 8.25 -3.19 -20.95
CA ILE A 272 8.40 -1.96 -21.76
C ILE A 272 9.32 -2.22 -22.96
N GLY A 273 10.45 -2.91 -22.77
CA GLY A 273 11.35 -3.27 -23.87
C GLY A 273 10.68 -4.13 -24.95
N TYR A 274 9.88 -5.12 -24.54
CA TYR A 274 9.08 -5.95 -25.45
C TYR A 274 8.03 -5.12 -26.20
N TYR A 275 7.33 -4.22 -25.51
CA TYR A 275 6.35 -3.33 -26.13
C TYR A 275 6.98 -2.42 -27.19
N THR A 276 8.14 -1.81 -26.88
CA THR A 276 8.91 -0.97 -27.82
C THR A 276 9.24 -1.74 -29.10
N LYS A 277 9.84 -2.93 -28.95
CA LYS A 277 10.25 -3.76 -30.09
C LYS A 277 9.06 -4.25 -30.94
N ARG A 278 7.88 -4.39 -30.32
CA ARG A 278 6.63 -4.73 -31.02
C ARG A 278 6.06 -3.52 -31.76
N SER A 279 6.10 -2.32 -31.15
CA SER A 279 5.59 -1.08 -31.74
C SER A 279 6.35 -0.73 -33.02
N GLU A 280 7.67 -0.89 -33.02
CA GLU A 280 8.53 -0.65 -34.20
C GLU A 280 8.23 -1.61 -35.36
N ARG A 281 7.71 -2.81 -35.09
CA ARG A 281 7.35 -3.80 -36.14
C ARG A 281 6.02 -3.50 -36.83
N VAL A 282 5.21 -2.58 -36.31
CA VAL A 282 3.92 -2.21 -36.91
C VAL A 282 4.08 -1.02 -37.87
N GLU A 283 5.28 -0.42 -37.96
CA GLU A 283 5.60 0.69 -38.87
C GLU A 283 6.24 0.27 -40.21
N PHE A 284 6.06 -0.98 -40.66
CA PHE A 284 6.53 -1.45 -41.99
C PHE A 284 5.42 -2.13 -42.80
#